data_AF-A0A961TXQ5-F1
#
_entry.id   AF-A0A961TXQ5-F1
#
_cell.length_a   1.000
_cell.length_b   1.000
_cell.length_c   1.000
_cell.angle_alpha   90.00
_cell.angle_beta   90.00
_cell.angle_gamma   90.00
#
_symmetry.space_group_name_H-M   'P 1'
#
loop_
_entity.id
_entity.type
_entity.pdbx_description
1 polymer ?
#
loop_
_entity_poly.entity_id
_entity_poly.type
_entity_poly.pdbx_seq_one_letter_code
_entity_poly.pdbx_strand_id
1 'polypeptide(L)'
;MAMTREQLHDLVWSVPMTEIARQSGVRDQHIARACDGADVARPRAGYWQKVEHGKSVTRMALTNNRYAASDVITIDASGWAISQA
;
A
#
# COMPACT_ATOMS: atom_id res chain seq x y z
N MET A 1 -3.83 -5.35 -10.99
CA MET A 1 -4.88 -4.67 -10.19
C MET A 1 -4.71 -3.16 -10.32
N ALA A 2 -5.80 -2.39 -10.26
CA ALA A 2 -5.77 -0.93 -10.30
C ALA A 2 -6.72 -0.37 -9.23
N MET A 3 -6.27 0.65 -8.48
CA MET A 3 -7.02 1.26 -7.38
C MET A 3 -6.51 2.68 -7.11
N THR A 4 -7.25 3.49 -6.37
CA THR A 4 -6.79 4.82 -5.98
C THR A 4 -5.64 4.74 -4.97
N ARG A 5 -4.87 5.83 -4.85
CA ARG A 5 -3.81 5.98 -3.85
C ARG A 5 -4.34 5.81 -2.44
N GLU A 6 -5.54 6.30 -2.18
CA GLU A 6 -6.26 6.07 -0.92
C GLU A 6 -6.58 4.61 -0.67
N GLN A 7 -7.13 3.92 -1.67
CA GLN A 7 -7.44 2.50 -1.58
C GLN A 7 -6.19 1.66 -1.35
N LEU A 8 -5.07 1.97 -2.01
CA LEU A 8 -3.81 1.28 -1.76
C LEU A 8 -3.35 1.47 -0.32
N HIS A 9 -3.46 2.68 0.21
CA HIS A 9 -3.15 2.96 1.61
C HIS A 9 -4.05 2.14 2.55
N ASP A 10 -5.36 2.20 2.40
CA ASP A 10 -6.28 1.38 3.19
C ASP A 10 -5.93 -0.11 3.14
N LEU A 11 -5.61 -0.62 1.95
CA LEU A 11 -5.29 -2.02 1.74
C LEU A 11 -4.02 -2.44 2.49
N VAL A 12 -2.93 -1.68 2.37
CA VAL A 12 -1.65 -2.02 3.05
C VAL A 12 -1.69 -1.84 4.56
N TRP A 13 -2.67 -1.10 5.10
CA TRP A 13 -2.93 -1.01 6.54
C TRP A 13 -3.96 -2.01 7.05
N SER A 14 -4.68 -2.70 6.16
CA SER A 14 -5.71 -3.69 6.52
C SER A 14 -5.18 -5.12 6.47
N VAL A 15 -4.28 -5.43 5.54
CA VAL A 15 -3.69 -6.77 5.40
C VAL A 15 -2.20 -6.72 5.05
N PRO A 16 -1.38 -7.73 5.42
CA PRO A 16 0.02 -7.80 5.05
C PRO A 16 0.24 -7.81 3.53
N MET A 17 1.28 -7.14 3.05
CA MET A 17 1.61 -7.08 1.61
C MET A 17 1.85 -8.45 0.97
N THR A 18 2.38 -9.42 1.73
CA THR A 18 2.54 -10.81 1.28
C THR A 18 1.21 -11.46 0.94
N GLU A 19 0.17 -11.15 1.71
CA GLU A 19 -1.18 -11.66 1.49
C GLU A 19 -1.86 -10.95 0.31
N ILE A 20 -1.69 -9.62 0.20
CA ILE A 20 -2.15 -8.85 -0.97
C ILE A 20 -1.52 -9.41 -2.26
N ALA A 21 -0.21 -9.65 -2.23
CA ALA A 21 0.54 -10.21 -3.35
C ALA A 21 -0.02 -11.57 -3.78
N ARG A 22 -0.27 -12.46 -2.81
CA ARG A 22 -0.84 -13.79 -3.03
C ARG A 22 -2.23 -13.73 -3.68
N GLN A 23 -3.10 -12.85 -3.18
CA GLN A 23 -4.48 -12.71 -3.71
C GLN A 23 -4.51 -12.09 -5.10
N SER A 24 -3.64 -11.12 -5.37
CA SER A 24 -3.61 -10.39 -6.64
C SER A 24 -2.72 -11.02 -7.70
N GLY A 25 -2.00 -12.10 -7.38
CA GLY A 25 -1.07 -12.76 -8.30
C GLY A 25 0.14 -11.90 -8.69
N VAL A 26 0.53 -10.94 -7.85
CA VAL A 26 1.67 -10.04 -8.07
C VAL A 26 2.78 -10.32 -7.07
N ARG A 27 3.97 -9.76 -7.29
CA ARG A 27 5.05 -9.80 -6.31
C ARG A 27 4.83 -8.72 -5.25
N ASP A 28 5.06 -9.07 -3.99
CA ASP A 28 5.04 -8.15 -2.85
C ASP A 28 5.99 -6.95 -3.04
N GLN A 29 7.14 -7.17 -3.68
CA GLN A 29 8.07 -6.10 -4.07
C GLN A 29 7.45 -5.07 -5.03
N HIS A 30 6.53 -5.46 -5.91
CA HIS A 30 5.84 -4.50 -6.79
C HIS A 30 4.89 -3.61 -5.98
N ILE A 31 4.22 -4.18 -4.98
CA ILE A 31 3.37 -3.43 -4.04
C ILE A 31 4.21 -2.45 -3.22
N ALA A 32 5.36 -2.91 -2.69
CA ALA A 32 6.28 -2.06 -1.94
C ALA A 32 6.79 -0.88 -2.79
N ARG A 33 7.24 -1.16 -4.02
CA ARG A 33 7.72 -0.12 -4.95
C ARG A 33 6.61 0.86 -5.34
N ALA A 34 5.38 0.37 -5.54
CA ALA A 34 4.24 1.22 -5.80
C ALA A 34 3.95 2.17 -4.64
N CYS A 35 4.01 1.67 -3.40
CA CYS A 35 3.86 2.51 -2.22
C CYS A 35 4.97 3.55 -2.12
N ASP A 36 6.23 3.14 -2.32
CA ASP A 36 7.37 4.05 -2.21
C ASP A 36 7.33 5.13 -3.30
N GLY A 37 6.99 4.78 -4.54
CA GLY A 37 6.96 5.73 -5.65
C GLY A 37 5.72 6.62 -5.69
N ALA A 38 4.61 6.19 -5.08
CA ALA A 38 3.39 6.98 -4.90
C ALA A 38 3.34 7.69 -3.53
N ASP A 39 4.44 7.68 -2.76
CA ASP A 39 4.53 8.27 -1.41
C ASP A 39 3.37 7.82 -0.49
N VAL A 40 3.03 6.53 -0.53
CA VAL A 40 2.02 5.89 0.32
C VAL A 40 2.70 5.35 1.57
N ALA A 41 2.35 5.87 2.73
CA ALA A 41 2.87 5.38 4.00
C ALA A 41 2.44 3.93 4.25
N ARG A 42 3.38 3.08 4.64
CA ARG A 42 3.15 1.65 4.92
C ARG A 42 3.35 1.33 6.41
N PRO A 43 2.77 0.23 6.92
CA PRO A 43 3.09 -0.25 8.25
C PRO A 43 4.60 -0.47 8.46
N ARG A 44 5.15 0.04 9.57
CA ARG A 44 6.56 -0.20 9.93
C ARG A 44 6.79 -1.67 10.32
N ALA A 45 8.05 -2.09 10.29
CA ALA A 45 8.45 -3.39 10.82
C ALA A 45 7.89 -3.60 12.25
N GLY A 46 7.30 -4.76 12.50
CA GLY A 46 6.66 -5.09 13.77
C GLY A 46 5.24 -4.54 13.97
N TYR A 47 4.66 -3.79 13.01
CA TYR A 47 3.26 -3.37 13.09
C TYR A 47 2.32 -4.57 13.16
N TRP A 48 2.44 -5.52 12.23
CA TRP A 48 1.58 -6.71 12.19
C TRP A 48 1.71 -7.59 13.43
N GLN A 49 2.94 -7.72 13.96
CA GLN A 49 3.16 -8.39 15.24
C GLN A 49 2.40 -7.68 16.39
N LYS A 50 2.39 -6.34 16.43
CA LYS A 50 1.62 -5.61 17.44
C LYS A 50 0.11 -5.82 17.27
N VAL A 51 -0.39 -5.81 16.03
CA VAL A 51 -1.80 -6.11 15.72
C VAL A 51 -2.19 -7.51 16.19
N GLU A 52 -1.38 -8.53 15.87
CA GLU A 52 -1.61 -9.92 16.28
C GLU A 52 -1.63 -10.10 17.81
N HIS A 53 -0.84 -9.31 18.54
CA HIS A 53 -0.80 -9.33 20.00
C HIS A 53 -1.80 -8.35 20.65
N GLY A 54 -2.74 -7.78 19.89
CA GLY A 54 -3.77 -6.87 20.39
C GLY A 54 -3.24 -5.56 20.98
N LYS A 55 -2.04 -5.14 20.58
CA LYS A 55 -1.43 -3.89 21.07
C LYS A 55 -1.94 -2.70 20.28
N SER A 56 -1.96 -1.53 20.92
CA SER A 56 -2.27 -0.28 20.25
C SER A 56 -1.26 0.01 19.13
N VAL A 57 -1.79 0.25 17.93
CA VAL A 57 -1.01 0.60 16.75
C VAL A 57 -1.46 1.95 16.19
N THR A 58 -0.54 2.67 15.57
CA THR A 58 -0.82 3.97 14.95
C THR A 58 -0.71 3.85 13.44
N ARG A 59 -1.79 4.21 12.74
CA ARG A 59 -1.83 4.32 11.29
C ARG A 59 -1.30 5.69 10.86
N MET A 60 -0.32 5.71 9.98
CA MET A 60 0.19 6.97 9.42
C MET A 60 -0.80 7.51 8.39
N ALA A 61 -1.07 8.82 8.45
CA ALA A 61 -1.98 9.48 7.51
C ALA A 61 -1.43 9.47 6.08
N LEU A 62 -2.35 9.47 5.11
CA LEU A 62 -2.03 9.54 3.70
C LEU A 62 -1.88 11.00 3.26
N THR A 63 -0.75 11.61 3.57
CA THR A 63 -0.51 13.03 3.27
C THR A 63 0.79 13.23 2.52
N ASN A 64 0.73 13.87 1.36
CA ASN A 64 1.87 14.44 0.63
C ASN A 64 1.40 15.63 -0.22
N ASN A 65 2.31 16.32 -0.90
CA ASN A 65 2.00 17.41 -1.84
C ASN A 65 2.16 17.00 -3.32
N ARG A 66 2.45 15.73 -3.59
CA ARG A 66 2.86 15.24 -4.92
C ARG A 66 1.75 14.46 -5.63
N TYR A 67 0.93 13.74 -4.87
CA TYR A 67 -0.08 12.81 -5.39
C TYR A 67 -1.41 12.99 -4.66
N ALA A 68 -2.49 13.12 -5.42
CA ALA A 68 -3.84 13.20 -4.87
C ALA A 68 -4.28 11.84 -4.31
N ALA A 69 -5.23 11.85 -3.38
CA ALA A 69 -5.87 10.62 -2.89
C ALA A 69 -6.57 9.83 -4.01
N SER A 70 -7.06 10.55 -5.03
CA SER A 70 -7.74 10.04 -6.21
C SER A 70 -6.82 9.53 -7.32
N ASP A 71 -5.50 9.73 -7.22
CA ASP A 71 -4.56 9.24 -8.23
C ASP A 71 -4.64 7.71 -8.33
N VAL A 72 -4.64 7.19 -9.55
CA VAL A 72 -4.83 5.75 -9.79
C VAL A 72 -3.49 5.05 -9.87
N ILE A 73 -3.31 4.01 -9.06
CA ILE A 73 -2.12 3.17 -9.02
C ILE A 73 -2.48 1.82 -9.66
N THR A 74 -1.72 1.43 -10.66
CA THR A 74 -1.80 0.12 -11.31
C THR A 74 -0.60 -0.72 -10.88
N ILE A 75 -0.84 -1.96 -10.45
CA ILE A 75 0.18 -2.93 -10.03
C ILE A 75 -0.10 -4.27 -10.71
N ASP A 76 0.85 -4.79 -11.46
CA ASP A 76 0.73 -6.08 -12.14
C ASP A 76 2.07 -6.85 -12.17
N ALA A 77 2.13 -7.93 -12.96
CA ALA A 77 3.32 -8.77 -13.07
C ALA A 77 4.51 -8.08 -13.77
N SER A 78 4.27 -7.02 -14.54
CA SER A 78 5.28 -6.22 -15.24
C SER A 78 5.83 -5.07 -14.38
N GLY A 79 5.10 -4.63 -13.36
CA GLY A 79 5.55 -3.60 -12.43
C GLY A 79 4.42 -2.80 -11.82
N TRP A 80 4.62 -1.48 -11.72
CA TRP A 80 3.62 -0.54 -11.23
C TRP A 80 3.67 0.79 -12.00
N ALA A 81 2.54 1.48 -12.04
CA ALA A 81 2.39 2.80 -12.65
C ALA A 81 1.40 3.66 -11.84
N ILE A 82 1.53 4.98 -11.94
CA ILE A 82 0.59 5.94 -11.37
C ILE A 82 0.06 6.86 -12.47
N SER A 83 -1.25 7.12 -12.45
CA SER A 83 -1.93 8.09 -13.29
C SER A 83 -2.50 9.17 -12.40
N GLN A 84 -1.98 10.39 -12.55
CA GLN A 84 -2.47 11.54 -11.80
C GLN A 84 -3.83 11.96 -12.36
N ALA A 85 -4.77 12.25 -11.46
CA ALA A 85 -6.12 12.69 -11.79
C ALA A 85 -6.17 14.16 -12.25
#